data_AF-A0A1N6QYS4-F1
#
_entry.id   AF-A0A1N6QYS4-F1
#
_cell.length_a   1.000
_cell.length_b   1.000
_cell.length_c   1.000
_cell.angle_alpha   90.00
_cell.angle_beta   90.00
_cell.angle_gamma   90.00
#
_symmetry.space_group_name_H-M   'P 1'
#
loop_
_entity.id
_entity.type
_entity.pdbx_description
1 polymer ?
#
loop_
_entity_poly.entity_id
_entity_poly.type
_entity_poly.pdbx_seq_one_letter_code
_entity_poly.pdbx_strand_id
1 'polypeptide(L)'
;MGRKSSLTDDQWVEIERRHLVDGISINALAQEFGVNESSLRRRIKPNKAEPKKASISLQALAEMKVEVDAKAKHFAEQLGALPFAKQQIVSDLARKLTNTSEHMASAAEISAASSHRLSRMANQQLELVDEVDPMKTRAQLESFAALQKLANISGEMPGRLAALSRGQPPEAPQSQEDVDQELALLLGSGGG
;
A
#
# COMPACT_ATOMS: atom_id res chain seq x y z
N MET A 1 38.62 -8.15 3.51
CA MET A 1 37.91 -7.27 4.47
C MET A 1 37.46 -6.02 3.71
N GLY A 2 36.16 -5.81 3.56
CA GLY A 2 35.61 -4.68 2.80
C GLY A 2 36.01 -3.35 3.45
N ARG A 3 36.44 -2.37 2.64
CA ARG A 3 36.82 -1.03 3.11
C ARG A 3 35.67 -0.43 3.94
N LYS A 4 35.97 -0.07 5.19
CA LYS A 4 35.07 0.76 6.02
C LYS A 4 34.82 2.07 5.28
N SER A 5 33.56 2.48 5.16
CA SER A 5 33.19 3.78 4.59
C SER A 5 33.95 4.90 5.32
N SER A 6 34.52 5.85 4.58
CA SER A 6 35.27 6.98 5.17
C SER A 6 34.43 7.93 6.02
N LEU A 7 33.10 7.80 5.98
CA LEU A 7 32.15 8.66 6.70
C LEU A 7 31.22 7.80 7.55
N THR A 8 30.90 8.31 8.75
CA THR A 8 29.86 7.76 9.63
C THR A 8 28.47 8.13 9.12
N ASP A 9 27.44 7.40 9.56
CA ASP A 9 26.05 7.68 9.15
C ASP A 9 25.59 9.08 9.55
N ASP A 10 26.01 9.58 10.71
CA ASP A 10 25.72 10.96 11.15
C ASP A 10 26.36 12.00 10.22
N GLN A 11 27.58 11.76 9.74
CA GLN A 11 28.24 12.64 8.77
C GLN A 11 27.52 12.65 7.42
N TRP A 12 26.95 11.50 7.01
CA TRP A 12 26.14 11.44 5.80
C TRP A 12 24.84 12.24 5.93
N VAL A 13 24.16 12.14 7.07
CA VAL A 13 22.95 12.93 7.35
C VAL A 13 23.27 14.42 7.34
N GLU A 14 24.40 14.84 7.92
CA GLU A 14 24.80 16.25 7.94
C GLU A 14 25.14 16.77 6.53
N ILE A 15 25.84 15.97 5.71
CA ILE A 15 26.13 16.34 4.32
C ILE A 15 24.84 16.44 3.50
N GLU A 16 23.92 15.50 3.67
CA GLU A 16 22.62 15.51 2.99
C GLU A 16 21.77 16.71 3.43
N ARG A 17 21.75 17.03 4.74
CA ARG A 17 21.10 18.22 5.30
C ARG A 17 21.70 19.50 4.70
N ARG A 18 23.02 19.68 4.72
CA ARG A 18 23.68 20.88 4.18
C ARG A 18 23.47 21.04 2.67
N HIS A 19 23.41 19.94 1.94
CA HIS A 19 23.14 20.00 0.52
C HIS A 19 21.68 20.36 0.22
N LEU A 20 20.72 19.72 0.90
CA LEU A 20 19.29 19.88 0.63
C LEU A 20 18.68 21.13 1.28
N VAL A 21 19.15 21.51 2.46
CA VAL A 21 18.60 22.64 3.25
C VAL A 21 19.43 23.91 3.03
N ASP A 22 20.75 23.81 3.18
CA ASP A 22 21.64 24.99 3.11
C ASP A 22 22.09 25.29 1.66
N GLY A 23 21.75 24.43 0.69
CA GLY A 23 22.04 24.62 -0.74
C GLY A 23 23.53 24.53 -1.09
N ILE A 24 24.36 24.01 -0.18
CA ILE A 24 25.81 23.94 -0.38
C ILE A 24 26.14 22.96 -1.51
N SER A 25 27.05 23.36 -2.40
CA SER A 25 27.49 22.51 -3.51
C SER A 25 28.17 21.23 -3.00
N ILE A 26 27.94 20.11 -3.70
CA ILE A 26 28.55 18.81 -3.41
C ILE A 26 30.09 18.91 -3.41
N ASN A 27 30.66 19.83 -4.20
CA ASN A 27 32.10 20.05 -4.31
C ASN A 27 32.69 20.68 -3.04
N ALA A 28 31.99 21.65 -2.46
CA ALA A 28 32.41 22.27 -1.20
C ALA A 28 32.35 21.25 -0.04
N LEU A 29 31.29 20.44 0.01
CA LEU A 29 31.14 19.36 1.00
C LEU A 29 32.18 18.25 0.82
N ALA A 30 32.53 17.90 -0.43
CA ALA A 30 33.58 16.94 -0.73
C ALA A 30 34.96 17.41 -0.24
N GLN A 31 35.27 18.71 -0.37
CA GLN A 31 36.51 19.30 0.15
C GLN A 31 36.53 19.37 1.67
N GLU A 32 35.42 19.76 2.30
CA GLU A 32 35.30 19.88 3.76
C GLU A 32 35.42 18.53 4.48
N PHE A 33 34.78 17.49 3.95
CA PHE A 33 34.79 16.15 4.54
C PHE A 33 35.93 15.25 4.02
N GLY A 34 36.74 15.74 3.08
CA GLY A 34 37.87 14.99 2.52
C GLY A 34 37.46 13.74 1.74
N VAL A 35 36.32 13.77 1.05
CA VAL A 35 35.73 12.62 0.32
C VAL A 35 35.63 12.92 -1.17
N ASN A 36 35.68 11.88 -1.99
CA ASN A 36 35.50 12.00 -3.44
C ASN A 36 34.08 12.49 -3.78
N GLU A 37 33.99 13.59 -4.53
CA GLU A 37 32.74 14.20 -5.01
C GLU A 37 31.83 13.20 -5.72
N SER A 38 32.40 12.31 -6.54
CA SER A 38 31.64 11.30 -7.29
C SER A 38 30.93 10.29 -6.38
N SER A 39 31.56 9.93 -5.26
CA SER A 39 30.97 9.07 -4.23
C SER A 39 29.83 9.76 -3.49
N LEU A 40 29.99 11.06 -3.21
CA LEU A 40 28.97 11.89 -2.56
C LEU A 40 27.74 12.06 -3.44
N ARG A 41 27.97 12.41 -4.72
CA ARG A 41 26.92 12.55 -5.74
C ARG A 41 26.15 11.27 -5.98
N ARG A 42 26.84 10.12 -6.05
CA ARG A 42 26.19 8.81 -6.27
C ARG A 42 25.28 8.41 -5.12
N ARG A 43 25.60 8.79 -3.87
CA ARG A 43 24.79 8.45 -2.69
C ARG A 43 23.59 9.40 -2.52
N ILE A 44 23.77 10.70 -2.77
CA ILE A 44 22.70 11.71 -2.68
C ILE A 44 21.73 11.61 -3.88
N LYS A 45 22.25 11.36 -5.08
CA LYS A 45 21.46 11.11 -6.30
C LYS A 45 21.90 9.80 -6.94
N PRO A 46 21.43 8.65 -6.43
CA PRO A 46 21.63 7.37 -7.10
C PRO A 46 21.03 7.45 -8.50
N ASN A 47 21.82 7.08 -9.53
CA ASN A 47 21.33 7.00 -10.90
C ASN A 47 20.09 6.09 -10.97
N LYS A 48 19.16 6.41 -11.87
CA LYS A 48 17.84 5.77 -12.06
C LYS A 48 17.85 4.24 -12.24
N ALA A 49 19.01 3.60 -12.34
CA ALA A 49 19.18 2.18 -12.65
C ALA A 49 19.28 1.26 -11.43
N GLU A 50 19.36 1.78 -10.19
CA GLU A 50 19.33 0.93 -8.99
C GLU A 50 17.87 0.81 -8.49
N PRO A 51 17.30 -0.41 -8.35
CA PRO A 51 15.94 -0.60 -7.89
C PRO A 51 15.86 -0.20 -6.42
N LYS A 52 15.50 1.06 -6.17
CA LYS A 52 15.26 1.56 -4.82
C LYS A 52 14.05 0.81 -4.25
N LYS A 53 14.25 0.10 -3.13
CA LYS A 53 13.17 -0.14 -2.15
C LYS A 53 12.41 1.18 -2.03
N ALA A 54 11.08 1.15 -2.17
CA ALA A 54 10.16 2.28 -2.27
C ALA A 54 10.36 3.39 -1.20
N SER A 55 11.45 4.14 -1.28
CA SER A 55 11.75 5.27 -0.41
C SER A 55 11.38 6.54 -1.15
N ILE A 56 10.33 7.18 -0.64
CA ILE A 56 9.94 8.54 -1.01
C ILE A 56 11.16 9.45 -0.79
N SER A 57 11.46 10.35 -1.73
CA SER A 57 12.59 11.27 -1.57
C SER A 57 12.34 12.23 -0.40
N LEU A 58 13.40 12.68 0.27
CA LEU A 58 13.28 13.67 1.36
C LEU A 58 12.58 14.95 0.89
N GLN A 59 12.79 15.33 -0.37
CA GLN A 59 12.11 16.47 -0.99
C GLN A 59 10.60 16.24 -1.13
N ALA A 60 10.16 15.08 -1.61
CA ALA A 60 8.75 14.74 -1.71
C ALA A 60 8.08 14.65 -0.31
N LEU A 61 8.81 14.17 0.70
CA LEU A 61 8.32 14.16 2.09
C LEU A 61 8.20 15.57 2.67
N ALA A 62 9.15 16.47 2.34
CA ALA A 62 9.08 17.87 2.74
C ALA A 62 7.91 18.60 2.07
N GLU A 63 7.69 18.38 0.76
CA GLU A 63 6.53 18.90 0.03
C GLU A 63 5.22 18.42 0.67
N MET A 64 5.11 17.11 0.95
CA MET A 64 3.96 16.54 1.64
C MET A 64 3.74 17.19 3.02
N LYS A 65 4.81 17.44 3.78
CA LYS A 65 4.71 18.12 5.08
C LYS A 65 4.18 19.55 4.93
N VAL A 66 4.65 20.30 3.94
CA VAL A 66 4.16 21.67 3.67
C VAL A 66 2.66 21.65 3.37
N GLU A 67 2.20 20.70 2.55
CA GLU A 67 0.77 20.56 2.26
C GLU A 67 -0.07 20.23 3.50
N VAL A 68 0.43 19.31 4.34
CA VAL A 68 -0.24 18.95 5.60
C VAL A 68 -0.31 20.15 6.54
N ASP A 69 0.79 20.89 6.68
CA ASP A 69 0.86 22.07 7.55
C ASP A 69 -0.07 23.19 7.03
N ALA A 70 -0.20 23.37 5.72
CA ALA A 70 -1.15 24.31 5.11
C ALA A 70 -2.62 23.91 5.37
N LYS A 71 -2.95 22.63 5.19
CA LYS A 71 -4.30 22.09 5.49
C LYS A 71 -4.64 22.23 6.97
N ALA A 72 -3.67 21.99 7.86
CA ALA A 72 -3.85 22.14 9.31
C ALA A 72 -4.14 23.60 9.71
N LYS A 73 -3.45 24.57 9.09
CA LYS A 73 -3.73 26.01 9.30
C LYS A 73 -5.16 26.37 8.88
N HIS A 74 -5.56 25.99 7.67
CA HIS A 74 -6.92 26.24 7.20
C HIS A 74 -7.98 25.57 8.08
N PHE A 75 -7.73 24.34 8.55
CA PHE A 75 -8.62 23.67 9.50
C PHE A 75 -8.71 24.44 10.82
N ALA A 76 -7.59 24.92 11.37
CA ALA A 76 -7.58 25.69 12.60
C ALA A 76 -8.35 27.02 12.48
N GLU A 77 -8.24 27.71 11.34
CA GLU A 77 -9.02 28.92 11.04
C GLU A 77 -10.52 28.64 11.01
N GLN A 78 -10.94 27.58 10.31
CA GLN A 78 -12.34 27.18 10.22
C GLN A 78 -12.89 26.69 11.58
N LEU A 79 -12.07 25.97 12.34
CA LEU A 79 -12.42 25.51 13.68
C LEU A 79 -12.55 26.67 14.65
N GLY A 80 -11.63 27.64 14.61
CA GLY A 80 -11.66 28.84 15.44
C GLY A 80 -12.85 29.76 15.16
N ALA A 81 -13.36 29.77 13.92
CA ALA A 81 -14.58 30.49 13.56
C ALA A 81 -15.86 29.88 14.16
N LEU A 82 -15.81 28.63 14.63
CA LEU A 82 -16.95 27.96 15.25
C LEU A 82 -17.04 28.27 16.75
N PRO A 83 -18.26 28.36 17.33
CA PRO A 83 -18.46 28.38 18.77
C PRO A 83 -17.86 27.14 19.46
N PHE A 84 -17.37 27.29 20.70
CA PHE A 84 -16.68 26.23 21.44
C PHE A 84 -17.46 24.90 21.50
N ALA A 85 -18.78 24.95 21.71
CA ALA A 85 -19.63 23.75 21.72
C ALA A 85 -19.59 22.98 20.38
N LYS A 86 -19.47 23.68 19.24
CA LYS A 86 -19.35 23.04 17.92
C LYS A 86 -17.94 22.52 17.66
N GLN A 87 -16.91 23.16 18.21
CA GLN A 87 -15.52 22.65 18.16
C GLN A 87 -15.40 21.29 18.87
N GLN A 88 -16.08 21.13 20.00
CA GLN A 88 -16.16 19.85 20.70
C GLN A 88 -16.83 18.76 19.86
N ILE A 89 -17.95 19.10 19.19
CA ILE A 89 -18.66 18.18 18.29
C ILE A 89 -17.75 17.72 17.14
N VAL A 90 -16.96 18.63 16.55
CA VAL A 90 -15.99 18.27 15.51
C VAL A 90 -14.95 17.28 16.02
N SER A 91 -14.41 17.50 17.22
CA SER A 91 -13.44 16.59 17.86
C SER A 91 -14.05 15.20 18.13
N ASP A 92 -15.28 15.16 18.64
CA ASP A 92 -16.00 13.91 18.89
C ASP A 92 -16.32 13.15 17.60
N LEU A 93 -16.72 13.88 16.55
CA LEU A 93 -16.96 13.30 15.23
C LEU A 93 -15.67 12.75 14.62
N ALA A 94 -14.57 13.50 14.69
CA ALA A 94 -13.26 13.05 14.20
C ALA A 94 -12.82 11.76 14.89
N ARG A 95 -12.95 11.70 16.23
CA ARG A 95 -12.68 10.47 17.00
C ARG A 95 -13.55 9.30 16.55
N LYS A 96 -14.85 9.53 16.35
CA LYS A 96 -15.76 8.48 15.88
C LYS A 96 -15.38 7.97 14.50
N LEU A 97 -15.02 8.87 13.57
CA LEU A 97 -14.57 8.52 12.22
C LEU A 97 -13.27 7.69 12.25
N THR A 98 -12.31 8.07 13.09
CA THR A 98 -11.08 7.29 13.29
C THR A 98 -11.40 5.88 13.79
N ASN A 99 -12.22 5.75 14.84
CA ASN A 99 -12.61 4.45 15.37
C ASN A 99 -13.34 3.59 14.33
N THR A 100 -14.21 4.18 13.50
CA THR A 100 -14.87 3.43 12.42
C THR A 100 -13.87 2.92 11.38
N SER A 101 -12.87 3.73 11.02
CA SER A 101 -11.81 3.31 10.10
C SER A 101 -10.96 2.17 10.67
N GLU A 102 -10.65 2.21 11.97
CA GLU A 102 -9.95 1.12 12.67
C GLU A 102 -10.77 -0.17 12.66
N HIS A 103 -12.06 -0.10 13.00
CA HIS A 103 -12.94 -1.27 12.95
C HIS A 103 -13.07 -1.86 11.54
N MET A 104 -13.12 -1.01 10.50
CA MET A 104 -13.12 -1.46 9.11
C MET A 104 -11.82 -2.15 8.73
N ALA A 105 -10.66 -1.66 9.20
CA ALA A 105 -9.38 -2.31 8.99
C ALA A 105 -9.31 -3.67 9.69
N SER A 106 -9.78 -3.78 10.94
CA SER A 106 -9.85 -5.06 11.64
C SER A 106 -10.82 -6.05 10.96
N ALA A 107 -11.97 -5.58 10.49
CA ALA A 107 -12.90 -6.41 9.74
C ALA A 107 -12.30 -6.91 8.42
N ALA A 108 -11.52 -6.07 7.73
CA ALA A 108 -10.76 -6.45 6.55
C ALA A 108 -9.74 -7.56 6.87
N GLU A 109 -8.99 -7.42 7.96
CA GLU A 109 -8.01 -8.44 8.39
C GLU A 109 -8.68 -9.79 8.69
N ILE A 110 -9.79 -9.78 9.44
CA ILE A 110 -10.56 -11.00 9.75
C ILE A 110 -11.13 -11.64 8.48
N SER A 111 -11.60 -10.82 7.54
CA SER A 111 -12.16 -11.30 6.26
C SER A 111 -11.07 -11.94 5.39
N ALA A 112 -9.88 -11.35 5.33
CA ALA A 112 -8.74 -11.91 4.61
C ALA A 112 -8.28 -13.24 5.23
N ALA A 113 -8.20 -13.30 6.57
CA ALA A 113 -7.90 -14.54 7.28
C ALA A 113 -8.95 -15.63 7.03
N SER A 114 -10.23 -15.26 6.97
CA SER A 114 -11.33 -16.17 6.69
C SER A 114 -11.28 -16.68 5.25
N SER A 115 -11.04 -15.80 4.27
CA SER A 115 -10.83 -16.16 2.87
C SER A 115 -9.68 -17.15 2.73
N HIS A 116 -8.51 -16.87 3.33
CA HIS A 116 -7.37 -17.78 3.31
C HIS A 116 -7.71 -19.14 3.93
N ARG A 117 -8.43 -19.17 5.05
CA ARG A 117 -8.87 -20.44 5.68
C ARG A 117 -9.82 -21.22 4.77
N LEU A 118 -10.81 -20.56 4.17
CA LEU A 118 -11.77 -21.18 3.26
C LEU A 118 -11.10 -21.72 1.99
N SER A 119 -10.15 -21.00 1.40
CA SER A 119 -9.37 -21.49 0.26
C SER A 119 -8.53 -22.72 0.61
N ARG A 120 -7.94 -22.77 1.81
CA ARG A 120 -7.24 -23.99 2.25
C ARG A 120 -8.21 -25.17 2.40
N MET A 121 -9.38 -24.95 2.98
CA MET A 121 -10.41 -26.00 3.11
C MET A 121 -10.94 -26.45 1.74
N ALA A 122 -11.09 -25.53 0.79
CA ALA A 122 -11.44 -25.88 -0.59
C ALA A 122 -10.37 -26.79 -1.19
N ASN A 123 -9.10 -26.39 -1.14
CA ASN A 123 -8.00 -27.19 -1.69
C ASN A 123 -7.91 -28.60 -1.08
N GLN A 124 -8.17 -28.75 0.22
CA GLN A 124 -8.25 -30.07 0.86
C GLN A 124 -9.36 -30.96 0.26
N GLN A 125 -10.46 -30.37 -0.19
CA GLN A 125 -11.53 -31.11 -0.85
C GLN A 125 -11.15 -31.51 -2.29
N LEU A 126 -10.32 -30.70 -2.95
CA LEU A 126 -9.77 -31.01 -4.27
C LEU A 126 -8.79 -32.19 -4.21
N GLU A 127 -8.00 -32.31 -3.14
CA GLU A 127 -7.10 -33.45 -2.90
C GLU A 127 -7.84 -34.80 -2.77
N LEU A 128 -9.14 -34.77 -2.46
CA LEU A 128 -9.99 -35.96 -2.33
C LEU A 128 -10.71 -36.34 -3.63
N VAL A 129 -10.51 -35.59 -4.72
CA VAL A 129 -11.12 -35.87 -6.02
C VAL A 129 -10.35 -36.97 -6.75
N ASP A 130 -11.06 -37.93 -7.32
CA ASP A 130 -10.46 -38.93 -8.22
C ASP A 130 -10.15 -38.27 -9.57
N GLU A 131 -8.86 -38.16 -9.90
CA GLU A 131 -8.41 -37.56 -11.17
C GLU A 131 -8.71 -38.42 -12.40
N VAL A 132 -8.92 -39.72 -12.22
CA VAL A 132 -9.19 -40.67 -13.31
C VAL A 132 -10.69 -40.73 -13.64
N ASP A 133 -11.56 -40.59 -12.63
CA ASP A 133 -13.02 -40.51 -12.79
C ASP A 133 -13.65 -39.48 -11.83
N PRO A 134 -13.53 -38.18 -12.12
CA PRO A 134 -13.93 -37.10 -11.21
C PRO A 134 -15.43 -37.07 -10.90
N MET A 135 -16.26 -37.71 -11.72
CA MET A 135 -17.70 -37.78 -11.53
C MET A 135 -18.11 -38.72 -10.40
N LYS A 136 -17.24 -39.64 -9.97
CA LYS A 136 -17.44 -40.44 -8.75
C LYS A 136 -17.33 -39.61 -7.48
N THR A 137 -16.51 -38.56 -7.50
CA THR A 137 -16.26 -37.62 -6.40
C THR A 137 -16.97 -36.27 -6.63
N ARG A 138 -18.20 -36.32 -7.17
CA ARG A 138 -18.99 -35.12 -7.45
C ARG A 138 -19.28 -34.26 -6.22
N ALA A 139 -19.57 -34.89 -5.07
CA ALA A 139 -19.84 -34.18 -3.83
C ALA A 139 -18.63 -33.34 -3.36
N GLN A 140 -17.41 -33.81 -3.65
CA GLN A 140 -16.17 -33.12 -3.37
C GLN A 140 -16.00 -31.89 -4.26
N LEU A 141 -16.28 -32.03 -5.56
CA LEU A 141 -16.26 -30.90 -6.51
C LEU A 141 -17.30 -29.83 -6.18
N GLU A 142 -18.52 -30.22 -5.79
CA GLU A 142 -19.56 -29.29 -5.38
C GLU A 142 -19.19 -28.55 -4.08
N SER A 143 -18.61 -29.27 -3.11
CA SER A 143 -18.12 -28.68 -1.85
C SER A 143 -16.94 -27.73 -2.09
N PHE A 144 -16.00 -28.08 -2.99
CA PHE A 144 -14.91 -27.21 -3.42
C PHE A 144 -15.45 -25.91 -4.03
N ALA A 145 -16.38 -26.02 -4.98
CA ALA A 145 -16.95 -24.85 -5.65
C ALA A 145 -17.67 -23.91 -4.66
N ALA A 146 -18.42 -24.47 -3.70
CA ALA A 146 -19.09 -23.69 -2.67
C ALA A 146 -18.09 -22.97 -1.74
N LEU A 147 -17.06 -23.68 -1.26
CA LEU A 147 -16.02 -23.11 -0.38
C LEU A 147 -15.18 -22.06 -1.10
N GLN A 148 -14.83 -22.29 -2.36
CA GLN A 148 -14.06 -21.34 -3.16
C GLN A 148 -14.88 -20.07 -3.44
N LYS A 149 -16.18 -20.20 -3.72
CA LYS A 149 -17.08 -19.04 -3.88
C LYS A 149 -17.15 -18.21 -2.60
N LEU A 150 -17.30 -18.86 -1.44
CA LEU A 150 -17.30 -18.18 -0.14
C LEU A 150 -15.94 -17.54 0.17
N ALA A 151 -14.83 -18.17 -0.20
CA ALA A 151 -13.48 -17.63 -0.05
C ALA A 151 -13.29 -16.37 -0.89
N ASN A 152 -13.78 -16.36 -2.14
CA ASN A 152 -13.69 -15.21 -3.05
C ASN A 152 -14.50 -14.02 -2.53
N ILE A 153 -15.76 -14.26 -2.12
CA ILE A 153 -16.62 -13.21 -1.52
C ILE A 153 -15.95 -12.62 -0.26
N SER A 154 -15.37 -13.47 0.57
CA SER A 154 -14.64 -13.03 1.77
C SER A 154 -13.33 -12.30 1.44
N GLY A 155 -12.72 -12.59 0.29
CA GLY A 155 -11.48 -11.98 -0.19
C GLY A 155 -11.65 -10.61 -0.83
N GLU A 156 -12.83 -10.30 -1.37
CA GLU A 156 -13.17 -8.98 -1.92
C GLU A 156 -13.41 -7.91 -0.84
N MET A 157 -13.98 -8.32 0.29
CA MET A 157 -14.34 -7.41 1.39
C MET A 157 -13.14 -6.62 1.95
N PRO A 158 -11.96 -7.23 2.20
CA PRO A 158 -10.79 -6.50 2.67
C PRO A 158 -10.38 -5.34 1.75
N GLY A 159 -10.35 -5.57 0.43
CA GLY A 159 -9.98 -4.54 -0.54
C GLY A 159 -10.96 -3.38 -0.55
N ARG A 160 -12.26 -3.68 -0.52
CA ARG A 160 -13.33 -2.67 -0.46
C ARG A 160 -13.29 -1.87 0.85
N LEU A 161 -13.13 -2.52 1.98
CA LEU A 161 -13.05 -1.87 3.29
C LEU A 161 -11.77 -1.01 3.41
N ALA A 162 -10.64 -1.47 2.86
CA ALA A 162 -9.40 -0.70 2.82
C ALA A 162 -9.42 0.47 1.84
N ALA A 163 -10.17 0.37 0.75
CA ALA A 163 -10.42 1.51 -0.16
C ALA A 163 -11.27 2.57 0.54
N LEU A 164 -12.37 2.15 1.17
CA LEU A 164 -13.28 3.03 1.91
C LEU A 164 -12.59 3.72 3.10
N SER A 165 -11.73 3.01 3.85
CA SER A 165 -10.98 3.63 4.96
C SER A 165 -9.97 4.69 4.50
N ARG A 166 -9.50 4.59 3.25
CA ARG A 166 -8.63 5.58 2.59
C ARG A 166 -9.40 6.67 1.85
N GLY A 167 -10.74 6.64 1.88
CA GLY A 167 -11.59 7.58 1.14
C GLY A 167 -11.57 7.37 -0.38
N GLN A 168 -11.09 6.22 -0.86
CA GLN A 168 -11.12 5.83 -2.26
C GLN A 168 -12.47 5.14 -2.54
N PRO A 169 -13.21 5.49 -3.61
CA PRO A 169 -14.38 4.71 -3.99
C PRO A 169 -13.97 3.25 -4.26
N PRO A 170 -14.73 2.25 -3.77
CA PRO A 170 -14.41 0.86 -4.05
C PRO A 170 -14.46 0.64 -5.57
N GLU A 171 -13.41 0.04 -6.11
CA GLU A 171 -13.40 -0.44 -7.50
C GLU A 171 -14.58 -1.40 -7.65
N ALA A 172 -15.42 -1.18 -8.66
CA ALA A 172 -16.61 -1.98 -8.88
C ALA A 172 -16.20 -3.45 -9.03
N PRO A 173 -16.98 -4.43 -8.50
CA PRO A 173 -16.76 -5.82 -8.89
C PRO A 173 -16.72 -5.89 -10.42
N GLN A 174 -15.71 -6.54 -10.98
CA GLN A 174 -15.72 -6.90 -12.39
C GLN A 174 -17.05 -7.61 -12.64
N SER A 175 -17.86 -7.08 -13.55
CA SER A 175 -19.14 -7.65 -13.91
C SER A 175 -18.89 -9.08 -14.36
N GLN A 176 -19.78 -10.02 -14.07
CA GLN A 176 -19.66 -11.37 -14.65
C GLN A 176 -19.57 -11.31 -16.20
N GLU A 177 -20.18 -10.29 -16.81
CA GLU A 177 -20.03 -9.96 -18.23
C GLU A 177 -18.60 -9.59 -18.66
N ASP A 178 -17.81 -8.92 -17.81
CA ASP A 178 -16.42 -8.56 -18.11
C ASP A 178 -15.52 -9.79 -18.07
N VAL A 179 -15.75 -10.68 -17.11
CA VAL A 179 -15.03 -11.96 -16.97
C VAL A 179 -15.37 -12.90 -18.14
N ASP A 180 -16.65 -12.95 -18.54
CA ASP A 180 -17.12 -13.75 -19.69
C ASP A 180 -16.58 -13.20 -21.02
N GLN A 181 -16.44 -11.87 -21.16
CA GLN A 181 -15.81 -11.25 -22.33
C GLN A 181 -14.30 -11.51 -22.40
N GLU A 182 -13.60 -11.47 -21.27
CA GLU A 182 -12.16 -11.76 -21.20
C GLU A 182 -11.86 -13.24 -21.52
N LEU A 183 -12.70 -14.15 -21.00
CA LEU A 183 -12.68 -15.58 -21.35
C LEU A 183 -12.99 -15.83 -22.83
N ALA A 184 -13.95 -15.12 -23.41
CA ALA A 184 -14.26 -15.21 -24.84
C ALA A 184 -13.10 -14.71 -25.74
N LEU A 185 -12.40 -13.65 -25.31
CA LEU A 185 -11.21 -13.14 -25.99
C LEU A 185 -10.02 -14.10 -25.94
N LEU A 186 -9.80 -14.76 -24.79
CA LEU A 186 -8.76 -15.78 -24.61
C LEU A 186 -9.04 -17.07 -25.37
N LEU A 187 -10.30 -17.48 -25.49
CA LEU A 187 -10.72 -18.68 -26.23
C LEU A 187 -10.90 -18.43 -27.73
N GLY A 188 -11.05 -17.18 -28.16
CA GLY A 188 -11.23 -16.78 -29.56
C GLY A 188 -9.93 -16.60 -30.37
N SER A 189 -8.75 -16.56 -29.73
CA SER A 189 -7.47 -16.30 -30.44
C SER A 189 -6.76 -17.56 -30.95
N GLY A 190 -7.41 -18.73 -30.94
CA GLY A 190 -6.82 -20.03 -31.33
C GLY A 190 -7.20 -20.56 -32.72
N GLY A 191 -7.72 -19.73 -33.61
CA GLY A 191 -8.14 -20.13 -34.96
C GLY A 191 -7.53 -19.26 -36.06
N GLY A 192 -6.36 -19.64 -36.53
CA GLY A 192 -5.67 -19.09 -37.70
C GLY A 192 -4.57 -20.02 -38.16
#